data_AF-A0A535LX05-F1
#
_entry.id   AF-A0A535LX05-F1
#
_cell.length_a   1.000
_cell.length_b   1.000
_cell.length_c   1.000
_cell.angle_alpha   90.00
_cell.angle_beta   90.00
_cell.angle_gamma   90.00
#
_symmetry.space_group_name_H-M   'P 1'
#
loop_
_entity.id
_entity.type
_entity.pdbx_description
1 polymer ?
#
loop_
_entity_poly.entity_id
_entity_poly.type
_entity_poly.pdbx_seq_one_letter_code
_entity_poly.pdbx_strand_id
1 'polypeptide(L)'
;MARVISAAVARRYLVLRHLLAPPRSLAAEPASVMRVFDRLGSLQFDPIDVAGRNHDLALLARIRGYRREWTDDLLYRERSLYETYNKGLSLVPTAELPWYRIGWD
;
A
#
# COMPACT_ATOMS: atom_id res chain seq x y z
N MET A 1 -7.22 -11.27 -31.66
CA MET A 1 -6.61 -9.92 -31.81
C MET A 1 -6.46 -9.29 -30.43
N ALA A 2 -5.29 -8.73 -30.11
CA ALA A 2 -5.10 -8.01 -28.85
C ALA A 2 -5.87 -6.69 -28.87
N ARG A 3 -6.59 -6.39 -27.79
CA ARG A 3 -7.33 -5.14 -27.63
C ARG A 3 -6.34 -4.02 -27.28
N VAL A 4 -6.27 -2.97 -28.09
CA VAL A 4 -5.39 -1.81 -27.84
C VAL A 4 -6.09 -0.81 -26.92
N ILE A 5 -5.40 -0.35 -25.88
CA ILE A 5 -5.84 0.70 -24.96
C ILE A 5 -5.01 1.96 -25.24
N SER A 6 -5.66 3.11 -25.40
CA SER A 6 -4.93 4.37 -25.60
C SER A 6 -4.17 4.78 -24.32
N ALA A 7 -3.05 5.47 -24.48
CA ALA A 7 -2.25 5.94 -23.34
C ALA A 7 -3.06 6.82 -22.38
N ALA A 8 -4.01 7.61 -22.89
CA ALA A 8 -4.91 8.43 -22.07
C ALA A 8 -5.82 7.57 -21.17
N VAL A 9 -6.39 6.50 -21.72
CA VAL A 9 -7.23 5.57 -20.95
C VAL A 9 -6.38 4.82 -19.92
N ALA A 10 -5.20 4.34 -20.30
CA ALA A 10 -4.30 3.63 -19.39
C ALA A 10 -3.89 4.50 -18.19
N ARG A 11 -3.50 5.77 -18.43
CA ARG A 11 -3.17 6.71 -17.35
C ARG A 11 -4.34 6.95 -16.40
N ARG A 12 -5.53 7.23 -16.94
CA ARG A 12 -6.73 7.43 -16.12
C ARG A 12 -7.06 6.20 -15.30
N TYR A 13 -6.97 5.03 -15.91
CA TYR A 13 -7.17 3.76 -15.21
C TYR A 13 -6.17 3.60 -14.06
N LEU A 14 -4.87 3.84 -14.27
CA LEU A 14 -3.86 3.67 -13.21
C LEU A 14 -4.10 4.61 -12.02
N VAL A 15 -4.41 5.87 -12.26
CA VAL A 15 -4.68 6.84 -11.17
C VAL A 15 -5.91 6.44 -10.37
N LEU A 16 -6.98 5.99 -11.04
CA LEU A 16 -8.18 5.46 -10.38
C LEU A 16 -7.90 4.15 -9.63
N ARG A 17 -7.16 3.23 -10.28
CA ARG A 17 -6.77 1.91 -9.76
C ARG A 17 -5.93 2.04 -8.49
N HIS A 18 -5.15 3.11 -8.39
CA HIS A 18 -4.29 3.41 -7.24
C HIS A 18 -4.92 4.32 -6.19
N LEU A 19 -6.22 4.62 -6.31
CA LEU A 19 -6.97 5.43 -5.35
C LEU A 19 -6.46 6.88 -5.25
N LEU A 20 -5.97 7.44 -6.36
CA LEU A 20 -5.39 8.78 -6.44
C LEU A 20 -6.33 9.80 -7.10
N ALA A 21 -7.48 9.37 -7.61
CA ALA A 21 -8.51 10.26 -8.15
C ALA A 21 -9.91 9.81 -7.69
N PRO A 22 -10.62 10.61 -6.86
CA PRO A 22 -10.10 11.79 -6.17
C PRO A 22 -9.00 11.41 -5.15
N PRO A 23 -8.04 12.30 -4.86
CA PRO A 23 -7.03 12.06 -3.83
C PRO A 23 -7.67 12.00 -2.45
N ARG A 24 -7.07 11.24 -1.52
CA ARG A 24 -7.55 11.12 -0.14
C ARG A 24 -9.03 10.74 -0.04
N SER A 25 -9.45 9.81 -0.90
CA SER A 25 -10.85 9.38 -1.03
C SER A 25 -11.29 8.38 0.06
N LEU A 26 -10.34 7.68 0.69
CA LEU A 26 -10.64 6.77 1.78
C LEU A 26 -10.90 7.52 3.09
N ALA A 27 -11.78 6.96 3.92
CA ALA A 27 -12.17 7.53 5.21
C ALA A 27 -11.01 7.55 6.22
N ALA A 28 -11.07 8.47 7.18
CA ALA A 28 -10.06 8.66 8.22
C ALA A 28 -10.19 7.59 9.33
N GLU A 29 -9.87 6.35 9.00
CA GLU A 29 -9.96 5.22 9.92
C GLU A 29 -8.84 4.19 9.68
N PRO A 30 -8.41 3.42 10.71
CA PRO A 30 -7.35 2.42 10.57
C PRO A 30 -7.64 1.39 9.45
N ALA A 31 -8.90 0.97 9.32
CA ALA A 31 -9.31 0.01 8.29
C ALA A 31 -9.03 0.49 6.85
N SER A 32 -8.90 1.80 6.62
CA SER A 32 -8.53 2.34 5.31
C SER A 32 -7.10 1.98 4.90
N VAL A 33 -6.20 1.71 5.86
CA VAL A 33 -4.85 1.22 5.55
C VAL A 33 -4.94 -0.14 4.88
N MET A 34 -5.67 -1.09 5.47
CA MET A 34 -5.86 -2.42 4.88
C MET A 34 -6.57 -2.35 3.52
N ARG A 35 -7.54 -1.45 3.32
CA ARG A 35 -8.15 -1.23 2.00
C ARG A 35 -7.15 -0.80 0.92
N VAL A 36 -6.09 -0.08 1.29
CA VAL A 36 -4.99 0.23 0.36
C VAL A 36 -4.20 -1.03 0.04
N PHE A 37 -3.89 -1.87 1.02
CA PHE A 37 -3.20 -3.14 0.80
C PHE A 37 -4.04 -4.12 -0.03
N ASP A 38 -5.33 -4.30 0.25
CA ASP A 38 -6.24 -5.12 -0.56
C ASP A 38 -6.26 -4.67 -2.03
N ARG A 39 -6.07 -3.37 -2.26
CA ARG A 39 -6.01 -2.79 -3.59
C ARG A 39 -4.65 -2.96 -4.24
N LEU A 40 -3.55 -2.69 -3.54
CA LEU A 40 -2.21 -2.58 -4.13
C LEU A 40 -1.31 -3.81 -3.94
N GLY A 41 -1.66 -4.71 -3.02
CA GLY A 41 -0.89 -5.88 -2.60
C GLY A 41 0.25 -5.53 -1.63
N SER A 42 1.11 -4.59 -2.01
CA SER A 42 2.29 -4.24 -1.21
C SER A 42 2.63 -2.76 -1.28
N LEU A 43 3.32 -2.26 -0.26
CA LEU A 43 3.93 -0.93 -0.27
C LEU A 43 5.40 -1.06 0.07
N GLN A 44 6.27 -0.35 -0.66
CA GLN A 44 7.69 -0.31 -0.32
C GLN A 44 7.88 0.32 1.08
N PHE A 45 8.59 -0.40 1.95
CA PHE A 45 9.03 0.10 3.23
C PHE A 45 10.38 0.80 3.06
N ASP A 46 10.41 2.08 3.38
CA ASP A 46 11.62 2.89 3.47
C ASP A 46 11.56 3.66 4.79
N PRO A 47 12.48 3.39 5.73
CA PRO A 47 12.48 4.04 7.04
C PRO A 47 13.07 5.45 7.00
N ILE A 48 13.61 5.93 5.88
CA ILE A 48 14.12 7.30 5.76
C ILE A 48 12.97 8.29 5.99
N ASP A 49 13.10 9.15 6.99
CA ASP A 49 12.05 10.08 7.44
C ASP A 49 12.53 11.53 7.42
N VAL A 50 13.06 11.99 6.27
CA VAL A 50 13.40 13.40 6.07
C VAL A 50 12.14 14.23 5.78
N ALA A 51 11.21 13.66 5.02
CA ALA A 51 9.95 14.30 4.62
C ALA A 51 8.72 13.41 4.91
N GLY A 52 8.89 12.31 5.64
CA GLY A 52 7.95 11.21 5.73
C GLY A 52 8.53 9.89 5.24
N ARG A 53 8.30 8.80 5.99
CA ARG A 53 8.55 7.42 5.53
C ARG A 53 7.74 7.17 4.25
N ASN A 54 8.31 6.44 3.29
CA ASN A 54 7.69 6.27 1.96
C ASN A 54 6.27 5.67 2.03
N HIS A 55 6.07 4.63 2.84
CA HIS A 55 4.75 4.00 3.01
C HIS A 55 3.73 4.96 3.64
N ASP A 56 4.16 5.82 4.57
CA ASP A 56 3.29 6.84 5.17
C ASP A 56 2.84 7.87 4.13
N LEU A 57 3.75 8.32 3.26
CA LEU A 57 3.42 9.25 2.18
C LEU A 57 2.45 8.62 1.16
N ALA A 58 2.65 7.34 0.84
CA ALA A 58 1.74 6.60 -0.01
C ALA A 58 0.32 6.50 0.60
N LEU A 59 0.22 6.23 1.90
CA LEU A 59 -1.05 6.12 2.60
C LEU A 59 -1.72 7.50 2.76
N LEU A 60 -0.96 8.55 3.09
CA LEU A 60 -1.42 9.94 3.20
C LEU A 60 -2.02 10.47 1.89
N ALA A 61 -1.55 10.02 0.73
CA ALA A 61 -2.11 10.41 -0.56
C ALA A 61 -3.51 9.81 -0.82
N ARG A 62 -3.86 8.73 -0.13
CA ARG A 62 -5.05 7.89 -0.38
C ARG A 62 -6.10 7.99 0.72
N ILE A 63 -5.67 8.24 1.95
CA ILE A 63 -6.49 8.23 3.15
C ILE A 63 -6.61 9.65 3.71
N ARG A 64 -7.84 10.12 3.89
CA ARG A 64 -8.09 11.40 4.54
C ARG A 64 -7.63 11.34 5.99
N GLY A 65 -6.89 12.34 6.45
CA GLY A 65 -6.47 12.42 7.85
C GLY A 65 -5.62 11.22 8.31
N TYR A 66 -4.83 10.63 7.41
CA TYR A 66 -3.96 9.51 7.72
C TYR A 66 -3.08 9.78 8.94
N ARG A 67 -2.95 8.76 9.79
CA ARG A 67 -2.14 8.75 11.01
C ARG A 67 -1.16 7.58 10.96
N ARG A 68 0.12 7.85 11.26
CA ARG A 68 1.20 6.85 11.19
C ARG A 68 0.94 5.67 12.12
N GLU A 69 0.34 5.96 13.28
CA GLU A 69 0.03 5.00 14.32
C GLU A 69 -0.90 3.89 13.83
N TRP A 70 -1.72 4.12 12.81
CA TRP A 70 -2.57 3.08 12.24
C TRP A 70 -1.74 2.01 11.53
N THR A 71 -0.70 2.39 10.82
CA THR A 71 0.20 1.44 10.16
C THR A 71 1.13 0.78 11.16
N ASP A 72 1.64 1.54 12.13
CA ASP A 72 2.50 1.00 13.19
C ASP A 72 1.73 -0.04 14.06
N ASP A 73 0.45 0.22 14.40
CA ASP A 73 -0.41 -0.74 15.09
C ASP A 73 -0.61 -2.02 14.27
N LEU A 74 -0.85 -1.90 12.96
CA LEU A 74 -1.02 -3.06 12.06
C LEU A 74 0.26 -3.89 11.91
N LEU A 75 1.43 -3.25 11.94
CA LEU A 75 2.74 -3.92 11.87
C LEU A 75 3.11 -4.60 13.18
N TYR A 76 3.06 -3.86 14.29
CA TYR A 76 3.75 -4.26 15.52
C TYR A 76 2.82 -4.75 16.62
N ARG A 77 1.58 -4.26 16.66
CA ARG A 77 0.59 -4.69 17.66
C ARG A 77 -0.27 -5.83 17.13
N GLU A 78 -1.01 -5.58 16.05
CA GLU A 78 -1.97 -6.51 15.46
C GLU A 78 -1.31 -7.53 14.55
N ARG A 79 -0.11 -7.23 14.02
CA ARG A 79 0.65 -8.08 13.08
C ARG A 79 -0.18 -8.56 11.89
N SER A 80 -1.08 -7.70 11.43
CA SER A 80 -1.86 -7.91 10.21
C SER A 80 -1.06 -7.53 8.95
N LEU A 81 -0.01 -6.72 9.13
CA LEU A 81 1.04 -6.46 8.15
C LEU A 81 2.37 -7.00 8.67
N TYR A 82 3.28 -7.33 7.75
CA TYR A 82 4.66 -7.65 8.09
C TYR A 82 5.62 -7.16 7.01
N GLU A 83 6.91 -7.10 7.38
CA GLU A 83 7.99 -6.66 6.51
C GLU A 83 8.58 -7.86 5.76
N THR A 84 8.71 -7.77 4.43
CA THR A 84 9.37 -8.78 3.61
C THR A 84 9.96 -8.23 2.34
N TYR A 85 10.79 -9.01 1.67
CA TYR A 85 11.33 -8.67 0.36
C TYR A 85 10.32 -9.02 -0.75
N ASN A 86 9.78 -8.00 -1.39
CA ASN A 86 9.02 -8.09 -2.64
C ASN A 86 9.60 -7.05 -3.62
N LYS A 87 10.52 -7.51 -4.49
CA LYS A 87 11.46 -6.68 -5.30
C LYS A 87 12.40 -5.79 -4.46
N GLY A 88 11.93 -5.20 -3.37
CA GLY A 88 12.68 -4.55 -2.29
C GLY A 88 11.95 -4.73 -0.96
N LEU A 89 12.47 -4.15 0.12
CA LEU A 89 11.82 -4.23 1.43
C LEU A 89 10.43 -3.58 1.37
N SER A 90 9.41 -4.32 1.75
CA SER A 90 8.00 -3.99 1.55
C SER A 90 7.16 -4.41 2.75
N LEU A 91 6.09 -3.67 2.96
CA LEU A 91 4.97 -4.08 3.81
C LEU A 91 4.00 -4.90 2.97
N VAL A 92 3.54 -6.02 3.53
CA VAL A 92 2.54 -6.90 2.90
C VAL A 92 1.57 -7.45 3.97
N PRO A 93 0.34 -7.87 3.59
CA PRO A 93 -0.58 -8.53 4.50
C PRO A 93 -0.05 -9.87 5.00
N THR A 94 -0.17 -10.15 6.30
CA THR A 94 0.21 -11.45 6.89
C THR A 94 -0.55 -12.62 6.26
N ALA A 95 -1.76 -12.39 5.75
CA ALA A 95 -2.51 -13.39 4.99
C ALA A 95 -1.80 -13.84 3.70
N GLU A 96 -0.89 -13.03 3.15
CA GLU A 96 -0.11 -13.36 1.95
C GLU A 96 1.22 -14.09 2.26
N LEU A 97 1.52 -14.37 3.53
CA LEU A 97 2.74 -15.06 3.95
C LEU A 97 3.05 -16.35 3.17
N PRO A 98 2.07 -17.22 2.85
CA PRO A 98 2.31 -18.41 2.02
C PRO A 98 2.95 -18.13 0.65
N TRP A 99 2.77 -16.92 0.10
CA TRP A 99 3.30 -16.52 -1.21
C TRP A 99 4.73 -15.97 -1.14
N TYR A 100 5.14 -15.38 -0.01
CA TYR A 100 6.45 -14.73 0.15
C TYR A 100 7.47 -15.54 0.94
N ARG A 101 7.09 -16.70 1.48
CA ARG A 101 7.97 -17.59 2.26
C ARG A 101 8.95 -18.45 1.42
N ILE A 102 9.11 -18.18 0.12
CA ILE A 102 9.82 -19.06 -0.85
C ILE A 102 11.33 -19.22 -0.55
N GLY A 103 11.89 -18.50 0.43
CA GLY A 103 13.29 -18.65 0.84
C GLY A 103 13.53 -18.34 2.31
N TRP A 104 12.59 -18.71 3.19
CA TRP A 104 12.71 -18.51 4.63
C TRP A 104 13.20 -19.75 5.38
N ASP A 105 13.52 -20.82 4.64
CA ASP A 105 14.11 -22.07 5.12
C ASP A 105 15.64 -22.08 4.87
#